data_AF-A0A2G1Z9D0-F1
#
_entry.id   AF-A0A2G1Z9D0-F1
#
_cell.length_a   1.000
_cell.length_b   1.000
_cell.length_c   1.000
_cell.angle_alpha   90.00
_cell.angle_beta   90.00
_cell.angle_gamma   90.00
#
_symmetry.space_group_name_H-M   'P 1'
#
loop_
_entity.id
_entity.type
_entity.pdbx_description
1 polymer ?
#
loop_
_entity_poly.entity_id
_entity_poly.type
_entity_poly.pdbx_seq_one_letter_code
_entity_poly.pdbx_strand_id
1 'polypeptide(L)'
;MDPITQSIITGIASGIFANFTTDTVKHFFATVFKIKPELEDKLKAVKTTSDIESLFKEAIGVIDAHADKGSITIDGGLLTALRGIRFDHAHGKVNIAGATLSSQIIVTGGSAGSTGETVIGEKTEMKSQGTSIQIGEGCSIVMTGSAKITQT
;
A
#
# COMPACT_ATOMS: atom_id res chain seq x y z
N MET A 1 8.52 -6.84 -20.96
CA MET A 1 7.35 -7.68 -20.70
C MET A 1 6.83 -8.20 -22.02
N ASP A 2 6.75 -9.51 -22.16
CA ASP A 2 6.34 -10.17 -23.40
C ASP A 2 4.81 -10.29 -23.54
N PRO A 3 4.29 -10.62 -24.74
CA PRO A 3 2.85 -10.69 -25.01
C PRO A 3 2.08 -11.73 -24.18
N ILE A 4 2.74 -12.81 -23.74
CA ILE A 4 2.13 -13.85 -22.92
C ILE A 4 1.86 -13.29 -21.53
N THR A 5 2.84 -12.63 -20.94
CA THR A 5 2.71 -11.94 -19.65
C THR A 5 1.61 -10.86 -19.68
N GLN A 6 1.51 -10.09 -20.77
CA GLN A 6 0.45 -9.08 -20.91
C GLN A 6 -0.96 -9.68 -20.96
N SER A 7 -1.11 -10.83 -21.64
CA SER A 7 -2.38 -11.54 -21.74
C SER A 7 -2.84 -12.06 -20.37
N ILE A 8 -1.91 -12.67 -19.62
CA ILE A 8 -2.17 -13.16 -18.26
C ILE A 8 -2.62 -12.02 -17.34
N ILE A 9 -1.90 -10.89 -17.34
CA ILE A 9 -2.27 -9.73 -16.50
C ILE A 9 -3.63 -9.15 -16.90
N THR A 10 -3.95 -9.13 -18.19
CA THR A 10 -5.26 -8.65 -18.67
C THR A 10 -6.39 -9.54 -18.14
N GLY A 11 -6.22 -10.86 -18.16
CA GLY A 11 -7.17 -11.80 -17.56
C GLY A 11 -7.32 -11.62 -16.04
N ILE A 12 -6.21 -11.39 -15.34
CA ILE A 12 -6.20 -11.14 -13.90
C ILE A 12 -6.95 -9.84 -13.56
N ALA A 13 -6.73 -8.78 -14.34
CA ALA A 13 -7.38 -7.49 -14.16
C ALA A 13 -8.89 -7.56 -14.36
N SER A 14 -9.37 -8.33 -15.34
CA SER A 14 -10.81 -8.56 -15.55
C SER A 14 -11.47 -9.45 -14.48
N GLY A 15 -10.68 -10.10 -13.60
CA GLY A 15 -11.19 -11.01 -12.56
C GLY A 15 -10.84 -10.56 -11.15
N ILE A 16 -9.68 -10.98 -10.65
CA ILE A 16 -9.25 -10.81 -9.24
C ILE A 16 -9.11 -9.33 -8.86
N PHE A 17 -8.71 -8.50 -9.82
CA PHE A 17 -8.64 -7.05 -9.65
C PHE A 17 -9.73 -6.33 -10.43
N ALA A 18 -10.94 -6.90 -10.56
CA ALA A 18 -12.04 -6.32 -11.35
C ALA A 18 -12.42 -4.89 -10.92
N ASN A 19 -12.07 -4.48 -9.70
CA ASN A 19 -12.26 -3.11 -9.20
C ASN A 19 -11.12 -2.15 -9.58
N PHE A 20 -10.09 -2.63 -10.27
CA PHE A 20 -8.97 -1.86 -10.79
C PHE A 20 -9.03 -1.84 -12.32
N THR A 21 -8.54 -0.76 -12.93
CA THR A 21 -8.43 -0.73 -14.38
C THR A 21 -7.32 -1.68 -14.84
N THR A 22 -7.51 -2.30 -16.00
CA THR A 22 -6.51 -3.17 -16.65
C THR A 22 -5.14 -2.50 -16.78
N ASP A 23 -5.11 -1.20 -17.07
CA ASP A 23 -3.87 -0.44 -17.22
C ASP A 23 -3.15 -0.23 -15.88
N THR A 24 -3.88 -0.02 -14.78
CA THR A 24 -3.32 0.05 -13.42
C THR A 24 -2.62 -1.25 -13.04
N VAL A 25 -3.26 -2.39 -13.30
CA VAL A 25 -2.72 -3.72 -12.97
C VAL A 25 -1.49 -4.05 -13.85
N LYS A 26 -1.52 -3.70 -15.15
CA LYS A 26 -0.36 -3.84 -16.05
C LYS A 26 0.82 -2.99 -15.61
N HIS A 27 0.58 -1.74 -15.23
CA HIS A 27 1.63 -0.83 -14.76
C HIS A 27 2.26 -1.33 -13.45
N PHE A 28 1.44 -1.85 -12.53
CA PHE A 28 1.91 -2.47 -11.30
C PHE A 28 2.89 -3.63 -11.57
N PHE A 29 2.46 -4.64 -12.32
CA PHE A 29 3.31 -5.80 -12.60
C PHE A 29 4.54 -5.45 -13.46
N ALA A 30 4.42 -4.48 -14.39
CA ALA A 30 5.56 -3.97 -15.15
C ALA A 30 6.64 -3.34 -14.25
N THR A 31 6.23 -2.64 -13.19
CA THR A 31 7.15 -2.02 -12.22
C THR A 31 7.78 -3.08 -11.33
N VAL A 32 6.98 -4.04 -10.87
CA VAL A 32 7.41 -5.14 -10.02
C VAL A 32 8.43 -6.02 -10.73
N PHE A 33 8.19 -6.41 -11.98
CA PHE A 33 9.10 -7.29 -12.73
C PHE A 33 10.42 -6.62 -13.09
N LYS A 34 10.46 -5.29 -13.19
CA LYS A 34 11.74 -4.55 -13.30
C LYS A 34 12.58 -4.64 -12.02
N ILE A 35 11.95 -4.76 -10.86
CA ILE A 35 12.63 -4.79 -9.54
C ILE A 35 12.93 -6.23 -9.10
N LYS A 36 12.04 -7.16 -9.42
CA LYS A 36 12.13 -8.59 -9.14
C LYS A 36 11.74 -9.39 -10.40
N PRO A 37 12.67 -9.58 -11.35
CA PRO A 37 12.41 -10.29 -12.60
C PRO A 37 11.93 -11.73 -12.38
N GLU A 38 12.34 -12.37 -11.27
CA GLU A 38 11.92 -13.72 -10.89
C GLU A 38 10.41 -13.85 -10.67
N LEU A 39 9.70 -12.74 -10.42
CA LEU A 39 8.24 -12.73 -10.30
C LEU A 39 7.54 -12.80 -11.66
N GLU A 40 8.20 -12.42 -12.77
CA GLU A 40 7.63 -12.57 -14.11
C GLU A 40 7.52 -14.05 -14.49
N ASP A 41 8.50 -14.85 -14.11
CA ASP A 41 8.49 -16.30 -14.33
C ASP A 41 7.45 -17.00 -13.43
N LYS A 42 7.31 -16.54 -12.19
CA LYS A 42 6.25 -17.01 -11.30
C LYS A 42 4.85 -16.65 -11.81
N LEU A 43 4.67 -15.46 -12.40
CA LEU A 43 3.40 -15.08 -13.05
C LEU A 43 3.03 -16.04 -14.18
N LYS A 44 4.00 -16.47 -14.97
CA LYS A 44 3.77 -17.42 -16.08
C LYS A 44 3.42 -18.83 -15.61
N ALA A 45 3.81 -19.19 -14.38
CA ALA A 45 3.55 -20.49 -13.77
C ALA A 45 2.22 -20.56 -12.99
N VAL A 46 1.54 -19.43 -12.81
CA VAL A 46 0.24 -19.32 -12.14
C VAL A 46 -0.80 -20.23 -12.81
N LYS A 47 -1.55 -20.99 -12.01
CA LYS A 47 -2.66 -21.84 -12.51
C LYS A 47 -3.98 -21.58 -11.79
N THR A 48 -3.93 -20.97 -10.61
CA THR A 48 -5.09 -20.75 -9.75
C THR A 48 -5.16 -19.31 -9.27
N THR A 49 -6.35 -18.89 -8.82
CA THR A 49 -6.59 -17.61 -8.14
C THR A 49 -5.65 -17.41 -6.94
N SER A 50 -5.39 -18.49 -6.20
CA SER A 50 -4.48 -18.48 -5.04
C SER A 50 -3.03 -18.18 -5.42
N ASP A 51 -2.56 -18.63 -6.59
CA ASP A 51 -1.21 -18.35 -7.06
C ASP A 51 -1.04 -16.88 -7.43
N ILE A 52 -2.09 -16.26 -7.97
CA ILE A 52 -2.12 -14.83 -8.35
C ILE A 52 -2.07 -13.95 -7.11
N GLU A 53 -2.82 -14.28 -6.07
CA GLU A 53 -2.76 -13.57 -4.79
C GLU A 53 -1.39 -13.71 -4.14
N SER A 54 -0.78 -14.90 -4.22
CA SER A 54 0.56 -15.15 -3.67
C SER A 54 1.63 -14.35 -4.41
N LEU A 55 1.54 -14.28 -5.74
CA LEU A 55 2.42 -13.46 -6.57
C LEU A 55 2.22 -11.96 -6.32
N PHE A 56 0.97 -11.50 -6.28
CA PHE A 56 0.65 -10.10 -6.04
C PHE A 56 1.12 -9.65 -4.66
N LYS A 57 1.01 -10.53 -3.66
CA LYS A 57 1.70 -10.35 -2.40
C LYS A 57 3.17 -10.17 -2.68
N GLU A 58 3.88 -11.14 -3.24
CA GLU A 58 5.34 -11.10 -3.52
C GLU A 58 5.85 -9.90 -4.36
N ALA A 59 4.93 -9.20 -5.02
CA ALA A 59 5.12 -8.05 -5.88
C ALA A 59 5.14 -6.67 -5.18
N ILE A 60 4.29 -6.39 -4.19
CA ILE A 60 4.21 -5.04 -3.62
C ILE A 60 5.40 -4.75 -2.70
N GLY A 61 6.50 -4.19 -3.21
CA GLY A 61 7.70 -3.95 -2.40
C GLY A 61 7.45 -2.98 -1.23
N VAL A 62 7.05 -1.74 -1.51
CA VAL A 62 6.80 -0.68 -0.52
C VAL A 62 5.77 0.30 -1.09
N ILE A 63 4.82 0.79 -0.29
CA ILE A 63 4.03 2.00 -0.59
C ILE A 63 4.73 3.16 0.12
N ASP A 64 5.20 4.18 -0.60
CA ASP A 64 5.73 5.42 0.01
C ASP A 64 4.96 6.62 -0.57
N ALA A 65 4.25 7.32 0.30
CA ALA A 65 3.34 8.40 -0.04
C ALA A 65 3.71 9.67 0.76
N HIS A 66 4.03 10.74 0.04
CA HIS A 66 4.57 11.98 0.59
C HIS A 66 3.65 13.16 0.24
N ALA A 67 3.15 13.89 1.24
CA ALA A 67 2.16 14.94 1.04
C ALA A 67 2.78 16.27 0.57
N ASP A 68 4.07 16.53 0.82
CA ASP A 68 4.73 17.83 0.65
C ASP A 68 3.92 18.98 1.27
N LYS A 69 3.22 19.80 0.49
CA LYS A 69 2.29 20.85 0.98
C LYS A 69 0.81 20.52 0.75
N GLY A 70 0.54 19.40 0.09
CA GLY A 70 -0.80 18.95 -0.30
C GLY A 70 -1.43 18.03 0.73
N SER A 71 -2.39 17.21 0.29
CA SER A 71 -3.11 16.27 1.16
C SER A 71 -3.18 14.88 0.55
N ILE A 72 -2.90 13.86 1.35
CA ILE A 72 -3.20 12.45 1.06
C ILE A 72 -4.41 12.07 1.93
N THR A 73 -5.44 11.51 1.32
CA THR A 73 -6.62 11.01 2.05
C THR A 73 -6.89 9.57 1.67
N ILE A 74 -7.08 8.73 2.68
CA ILE A 74 -7.56 7.36 2.58
C ILE A 74 -8.83 7.31 3.41
N ASP A 75 -9.94 6.97 2.76
CA ASP A 75 -11.26 6.86 3.37
C ASP A 75 -11.83 5.48 3.04
N GLY A 76 -11.73 4.58 4.01
CA GLY A 76 -12.02 3.17 3.83
C GLY A 76 -10.93 2.41 3.04
N GLY A 77 -11.19 1.11 2.86
CA GLY A 77 -10.42 0.27 1.95
C GLY A 77 -9.23 -0.45 2.58
N LEU A 78 -8.59 -1.31 1.77
CA LEU A 78 -7.45 -2.13 2.15
C LEU A 78 -6.20 -1.67 1.39
N LEU A 79 -5.15 -1.26 2.11
CA LEU A 79 -3.82 -1.01 1.55
C LEU A 79 -2.86 -2.09 2.07
N THR A 80 -2.25 -2.83 1.16
CA THR A 80 -1.30 -3.88 1.50
C THR A 80 0.02 -3.66 0.77
N ALA A 81 1.14 -3.87 1.46
CA ALA A 81 2.47 -3.95 0.87
C ALA A 81 3.31 -5.05 1.54
N LEU A 82 4.30 -5.62 0.87
CA LEU A 82 5.17 -6.66 1.43
C LEU A 82 6.14 -6.14 2.45
N ARG A 83 6.90 -5.10 2.12
CA ARG A 83 8.02 -4.66 2.95
C ARG A 83 7.64 -3.44 3.77
N GLY A 84 6.96 -2.47 3.17
CA GLY A 84 6.71 -1.21 3.83
C GLY A 84 5.48 -0.47 3.35
N ILE A 85 4.80 0.22 4.24
CA ILE A 85 3.91 1.34 3.91
C ILE A 85 4.49 2.55 4.65
N ARG A 86 4.68 3.66 3.95
CA ARG A 86 5.12 4.94 4.51
C ARG A 86 4.16 6.03 4.06
N PHE A 87 3.62 6.75 5.02
CA PHE A 87 2.94 8.02 4.82
C PHE A 87 3.74 9.11 5.52
N ASP A 88 4.20 10.09 4.75
CA ASP A 88 4.93 11.25 5.24
C ASP A 88 4.15 12.53 4.96
N HIS A 89 3.72 13.22 6.00
CA HIS A 89 2.94 14.45 5.86
C HIS A 89 3.78 15.67 5.49
N ALA A 90 5.10 15.66 5.64
CA ALA A 90 5.97 16.82 5.36
C ALA A 90 5.45 18.16 5.91
N HIS A 91 4.96 19.06 5.05
CA HIS A 91 4.34 20.34 5.42
C HIS A 91 2.81 20.35 5.19
N GLY A 92 2.26 19.26 4.68
CA GLY A 92 0.88 19.07 4.25
C GLY A 92 0.12 18.17 5.21
N LYS A 93 -0.84 17.41 4.67
CA LYS A 93 -1.74 16.58 5.47
C LYS A 93 -1.82 15.14 4.98
N VAL A 94 -1.88 14.19 5.91
CA VAL A 94 -2.25 12.80 5.65
C VAL A 94 -3.47 12.50 6.51
N ASN A 95 -4.57 12.06 5.92
CA ASN A 95 -5.75 11.59 6.63
C ASN A 95 -5.99 10.12 6.29
N ILE A 96 -6.06 9.27 7.31
CA ILE A 96 -6.34 7.84 7.19
C ILE A 96 -7.55 7.54 8.07
N ALA A 97 -8.68 7.25 7.44
CA ALA A 97 -9.96 6.99 8.09
C ALA A 97 -10.56 5.70 7.54
N GLY A 98 -11.16 4.86 8.39
CA GLY A 98 -11.88 3.66 7.99
C GLY A 98 -11.04 2.55 7.35
N ALA A 99 -9.72 2.67 7.35
CA ALA A 99 -8.86 1.87 6.49
C ALA A 99 -8.25 0.66 7.21
N THR A 100 -7.90 -0.37 6.45
CA THR A 100 -7.02 -1.46 6.91
C THR A 100 -5.68 -1.36 6.18
N LEU A 101 -4.60 -1.16 6.94
CA LEU A 101 -3.22 -1.13 6.42
C LEU A 101 -2.49 -2.41 6.85
N SER A 102 -1.79 -3.06 5.92
CA SER A 102 -1.04 -4.29 6.20
C SER A 102 0.31 -4.32 5.47
N SER A 103 1.41 -4.38 6.20
CA SER A 103 2.76 -4.61 5.65
C SER A 103 3.75 -5.12 6.68
N GLN A 104 5.00 -5.43 6.32
CA GLN A 104 6.02 -5.75 7.34
C GLN A 104 6.32 -4.54 8.22
N ILE A 105 6.50 -3.37 7.60
CA ILE A 105 6.76 -2.11 8.29
C ILE A 105 5.68 -1.11 7.91
N ILE A 106 5.10 -0.40 8.87
CA ILE A 106 4.21 0.75 8.61
C ILE A 106 4.85 1.98 9.26
N VAL A 107 5.01 3.06 8.50
CA VAL A 107 5.49 4.35 8.99
C VAL A 107 4.43 5.40 8.67
N THR A 108 3.98 6.14 9.67
CA THR A 108 3.01 7.24 9.49
C THR A 108 3.48 8.45 10.29
N GLY A 109 3.29 9.67 9.78
CA GLY A 109 3.70 10.91 10.45
C GLY A 109 4.61 11.78 9.58
N GLY A 110 5.52 12.53 10.20
CA GLY A 110 6.43 13.46 9.52
C GLY A 110 7.89 13.05 9.60
N SER A 111 8.66 13.36 8.55
CA SER A 111 10.12 13.33 8.58
C SER A 111 10.74 14.54 9.30
N ALA A 112 12.06 14.54 9.51
CA ALA A 112 12.76 15.67 10.11
C ALA A 112 12.47 16.97 9.33
N GLY A 113 12.11 18.04 10.05
CA GLY A 113 11.76 19.33 9.45
C GLY A 113 10.32 19.46 8.98
N SER A 114 9.51 18.39 9.11
CA SER A 114 8.08 18.44 8.84
C SER A 114 7.36 19.41 9.77
N THR A 115 6.34 20.08 9.24
CA THR A 115 5.44 21.00 9.95
C THR A 115 3.96 20.63 9.75
N GLY A 116 3.69 19.60 8.95
CA GLY A 116 2.37 19.15 8.59
C GLY A 116 1.70 18.29 9.66
N GLU A 117 0.71 17.53 9.22
CA GLU A 117 -0.17 16.75 10.10
C GLU A 117 -0.53 15.39 9.49
N THR A 118 -0.49 14.34 10.30
CA THR A 118 -1.10 13.05 9.99
C THR A 118 -2.20 12.78 11.01
N VAL A 119 -3.41 12.50 10.52
CA VAL A 119 -4.55 12.04 11.31
C VAL A 119 -4.84 10.59 10.92
N ILE A 120 -4.91 9.73 11.92
CA ILE A 120 -5.37 8.34 11.79
C ILE A 120 -6.60 8.21 12.68
N GLY A 121 -7.76 7.90 12.10
CA GLY A 121 -9.04 7.92 12.81
C GLY A 121 -10.02 6.88 12.31
N GLU A 122 -11.25 6.93 12.81
CA GLU A 122 -12.41 6.21 12.29
C GLU A 122 -12.20 4.70 12.05
N LYS A 123 -12.30 3.84 13.07
CA LYS A 123 -12.24 2.36 12.87
C LYS A 123 -11.03 1.88 12.03
N THR A 124 -9.92 2.60 12.04
CA THR A 124 -8.72 2.23 11.26
C THR A 124 -7.93 1.14 11.99
N GLU A 125 -7.45 0.16 11.22
CA GLU A 125 -6.57 -0.90 11.67
C GLU A 125 -5.25 -0.89 10.89
N MET A 126 -4.12 -0.87 11.61
CA MET A 126 -2.78 -0.94 11.03
C MET A 126 -2.04 -2.14 11.60
N LYS A 127 -1.67 -3.09 10.73
CA LYS A 127 -1.02 -4.36 11.09
C LYS A 127 0.38 -4.44 10.48
N SER A 128 1.40 -4.56 11.33
CA SER A 128 2.80 -4.85 10.96
C SER A 128 3.22 -6.28 11.31
N GLN A 129 4.48 -6.67 11.04
CA GLN A 129 4.97 -8.05 11.25
C GLN A 129 4.91 -8.53 12.71
N GLY A 130 4.74 -7.64 13.69
CA GLY A 130 4.51 -8.03 15.09
C GLY A 130 3.67 -7.06 15.92
N THR A 131 3.15 -5.99 15.32
CA THR A 131 2.35 -4.99 16.05
C THR A 131 1.02 -4.71 15.37
N SER A 132 0.05 -4.29 16.16
CA SER A 132 -1.23 -3.81 15.66
C SER A 132 -1.62 -2.55 16.40
N ILE A 133 -2.12 -1.57 15.65
CA ILE A 133 -2.80 -0.40 16.19
C ILE A 133 -4.23 -0.45 15.65
N GLN A 134 -5.19 -0.41 16.56
CA GLN A 134 -6.60 -0.31 16.25
C GLN A 134 -7.14 0.96 16.86
N ILE A 135 -7.80 1.77 16.05
CA ILE A 135 -8.44 3.00 16.48
C ILE A 135 -9.94 2.77 16.47
N GLY A 136 -10.60 3.02 17.61
CA GLY A 136 -12.05 2.90 17.74
C GLY A 136 -12.81 3.97 16.95
N GLU A 137 -14.12 3.80 16.85
CA GLU A 137 -15.01 4.83 16.32
C GLU A 137 -14.91 6.12 17.13
N GLY A 138 -14.88 7.28 16.45
CA GLY A 138 -14.74 8.58 17.10
C GLY A 138 -13.40 8.83 17.82
N CYS A 139 -12.44 7.91 17.70
CA CYS A 139 -11.09 8.06 18.24
C CYS A 139 -10.12 8.47 17.12
N SER A 140 -9.04 9.18 17.48
CA SER A 140 -7.99 9.50 16.53
C SER A 140 -6.61 9.61 17.19
N ILE A 141 -5.58 9.37 16.37
CA ILE A 141 -4.20 9.70 16.64
C ILE A 141 -3.82 10.84 15.70
N VAL A 142 -3.34 11.95 16.27
CA VAL A 142 -2.88 13.11 15.51
C VAL A 142 -1.39 13.29 15.74
N MET A 143 -0.62 13.31 14.65
CA MET A 143 0.82 13.53 14.64
C MET A 143 1.12 14.80 13.89
N THR A 144 1.79 15.75 14.54
CA THR A 144 2.19 17.04 13.93
C THR A 144 3.69 17.20 13.93
N GLY A 145 4.20 18.00 13.00
CA GLY A 145 5.63 18.31 12.93
C GLY A 145 6.48 17.06 12.64
N SER A 146 7.59 16.85 13.34
CA SER A 146 8.44 15.66 13.10
C SER A 146 7.98 14.40 13.83
N ALA A 147 6.76 14.38 14.39
CA ALA A 147 6.22 13.21 15.08
C ALA A 147 5.87 12.09 14.08
N LYS A 148 6.23 10.85 14.42
CA LYS A 148 5.91 9.67 13.61
C LYS A 148 5.72 8.41 14.44
N ILE A 149 4.95 7.48 13.89
CA ILE A 149 4.81 6.10 14.36
C ILE A 149 5.52 5.20 13.37
N THR A 150 6.33 4.29 13.88
CA THR A 150 6.93 3.19 13.12
C THR A 150 6.50 1.88 13.77
N GLN A 151 5.76 1.06 13.02
CA GLN A 151 5.39 -0.30 13.37
C GLN A 151 6.29 -1.27 12.61
N THR A 152 6.95 -2.20 13.30
CA THR A 152 7.82 -3.24 12.74
C THR A 152 7.38 -4.65 13.11
#